data_AF-A0A7R9SJ39-F1
#
_entry.id   AF-A0A7R9SJ39-F1
#
_cell.length_a   1.000
_cell.length_b   1.000
_cell.length_c   1.000
_cell.angle_alpha   90.00
_cell.angle_beta   90.00
_cell.angle_gamma   90.00
#
_symmetry.space_group_name_H-M   'P 1'
#
loop_
_entity.id
_entity.type
_entity.pdbx_description
1 polymer ?
#
loop_
_entity_poly.entity_id
_entity_poly.type
_entity_poly.pdbx_seq_one_letter_code
_entity_poly.pdbx_strand_id
1 'polypeptide(L)'
;MKGRTRSEDIYNTFKTYAKSINMPLHKLSAITTDGAPAMMGKNKGFIALCMKDDSFSNFMSYHCIIHQEALCCKILPVERVMKIVTKQSILFAQLLCNTDFSRPC
;
A
#
# COMPACT_ATOMS: atom_id res chain seq x y z
N MET A 1 -2.40 19.18 16.52
CA MET A 1 -3.58 18.41 16.08
C MET A 1 -3.65 17.11 16.86
N LYS A 2 -4.63 16.94 17.77
CA LYS A 2 -4.92 15.65 18.42
C LYS A 2 -6.14 15.04 17.71
N GLY A 3 -5.91 14.32 16.62
CA GLY A 3 -6.94 13.56 15.92
C GLY A 3 -6.35 12.23 15.50
N ARG A 4 -6.91 11.11 15.99
CA ARG A 4 -6.53 9.79 15.49
C ARG A 4 -7.15 9.63 14.11
N THR A 5 -6.32 9.41 13.09
CA THR A 5 -6.80 9.03 11.76
C THR A 5 -7.46 7.65 11.84
N ARG A 6 -8.76 7.59 11.52
CA ARG A 6 -9.50 6.32 11.49
C ARG A 6 -9.39 5.72 10.10
N SER A 7 -9.57 4.41 10.02
CA SER A 7 -9.60 3.66 8.77
C SER A 7 -10.66 4.18 7.78
N GLU A 8 -11.82 4.59 8.29
CA GLU A 8 -12.91 5.21 7.53
C GLU A 8 -12.45 6.52 6.85
N ASP A 9 -11.67 7.35 7.56
CA ASP A 9 -11.16 8.61 7.01
C ASP A 9 -10.21 8.34 5.82
N ILE A 10 -9.33 7.34 5.96
CA ILE A 10 -8.39 6.91 4.93
C ILE A 10 -9.15 6.36 3.72
N TYR A 11 -10.14 5.50 3.94
CA TYR A 11 -10.96 4.91 2.90
C TYR A 11 -11.71 5.99 2.10
N ASN A 12 -12.39 6.92 2.78
CA ASN A 12 -13.13 7.99 2.13
C ASN A 12 -12.22 8.92 1.32
N THR A 13 -11.05 9.26 1.89
CA THR A 13 -10.03 10.08 1.22
C THR A 13 -9.52 9.38 -0.04
N PHE A 14 -9.19 8.09 0.06
CA PHE A 14 -8.75 7.28 -1.08
C PHE A 14 -9.81 7.20 -2.17
N LYS A 15 -11.08 6.90 -1.84
CA LYS A 15 -12.17 6.84 -2.82
C LYS A 15 -12.38 8.17 -3.53
N THR A 16 -12.33 9.27 -2.78
CA THR A 16 -12.46 10.63 -3.34
C THR A 16 -11.33 10.90 -4.32
N TYR A 17 -10.10 10.57 -3.94
CA TYR A 17 -8.93 10.72 -4.80
C TYR A 17 -9.04 9.84 -6.06
N ALA A 18 -9.32 8.55 -5.90
CA ALA A 18 -9.47 7.61 -7.01
C ALA A 18 -10.54 8.08 -8.01
N LYS A 19 -11.67 8.61 -7.50
CA LYS A 19 -12.70 9.22 -8.35
C LYS A 19 -12.20 10.46 -9.08
N SER A 20 -11.44 11.33 -8.41
CA SER A 20 -10.92 12.58 -9.00
C SER A 20 -10.00 12.33 -10.21
N ILE A 21 -9.28 11.21 -10.20
CA ILE A 21 -8.40 10.79 -11.30
C ILE A 21 -9.06 9.77 -12.25
N ASN A 22 -10.36 9.52 -12.10
CA ASN A 22 -11.12 8.51 -12.85
C ASN A 22 -10.47 7.11 -12.83
N MET A 23 -9.87 6.73 -11.70
CA MET A 23 -9.20 5.45 -11.54
C MET A 23 -10.23 4.30 -11.58
N PRO A 24 -10.08 3.33 -12.50
CA PRO A 24 -10.96 2.18 -12.57
C PRO A 24 -10.65 1.19 -11.43
N LEU A 25 -11.31 1.36 -10.28
CA LEU A 25 -11.09 0.54 -9.08
C LEU A 25 -11.24 -0.98 -9.33
N HIS A 26 -12.09 -1.39 -10.26
CA HIS A 26 -12.23 -2.80 -10.66
C HIS A 26 -10.99 -3.39 -11.35
N LYS A 27 -10.03 -2.56 -11.79
CA LYS A 27 -8.74 -2.99 -12.35
C LYS A 27 -7.60 -2.94 -11.33
N LEU A 28 -7.88 -2.51 -10.09
CA LEU A 28 -6.87 -2.46 -9.05
C LEU A 28 -6.42 -3.88 -8.70
N SER A 29 -5.16 -4.20 -8.97
CA SER A 29 -4.61 -5.54 -8.77
C SER A 29 -4.07 -5.75 -7.37
N ALA A 30 -3.51 -4.72 -6.74
CA ALA A 30 -2.91 -4.84 -5.42
C ALA A 30 -2.90 -3.52 -4.63
N ILE A 31 -2.86 -3.63 -3.30
CA ILE A 31 -2.68 -2.53 -2.36
C ILE A 31 -1.57 -2.91 -1.38
N THR A 32 -0.62 -1.99 -1.17
CA THR A 32 0.44 -2.15 -0.16
C THR A 32 0.19 -1.16 0.98
N THR A 33 0.18 -1.63 2.24
CA THR A 33 -0.06 -0.78 3.42
C THR A 33 1.07 -0.91 4.44
N ASP A 34 1.24 0.08 5.32
CA ASP A 34 2.26 0.06 6.38
C ASP A 34 1.98 -0.98 7.49
N GLY A 35 0.86 -1.68 7.43
CA GLY A 35 0.47 -2.69 8.42
C GLY A 35 -0.14 -2.13 9.70
N ALA A 36 -0.36 -0.81 9.80
CA ALA A 36 -0.98 -0.24 10.98
C ALA A 36 -2.38 -0.84 11.21
N PRO A 37 -2.86 -0.94 12.47
CA PRO A 37 -4.20 -1.48 12.76
C PRO A 37 -5.34 -0.77 12.02
N ALA A 38 -5.19 0.53 11.74
CA ALA A 38 -6.14 1.29 10.93
C ALA A 38 -6.17 0.84 9.45
N MET A 39 -5.07 0.31 8.91
CA MET A 39 -5.00 -0.18 7.54
C MET A 39 -5.42 -1.64 7.42
N MET A 40 -5.00 -2.48 8.37
CA MET A 40 -5.11 -3.95 8.29
C MET A 40 -6.13 -4.58 9.24
N GLY A 41 -6.85 -3.79 10.03
CA GLY A 41 -7.86 -4.30 10.96
C GLY A 41 -8.89 -5.21 10.27
N LYS A 42 -9.08 -6.43 10.79
CA LYS A 42 -9.89 -7.50 10.16
C LYS A 42 -11.27 -7.07 9.67
N ASN A 43 -11.98 -6.26 10.46
CA ASN A 43 -13.37 -5.89 10.19
C ASN A 43 -13.54 -4.44 9.73
N LYS A 44 -12.67 -3.55 10.20
CA LYS A 44 -12.78 -2.09 10.04
C LYS A 44 -11.52 -1.45 9.47
N GLY A 45 -10.47 -2.20 9.18
CA GLY A 45 -9.27 -1.65 8.55
C GLY A 45 -9.55 -1.19 7.12
N PHE A 46 -8.75 -0.28 6.60
CA PHE A 46 -8.84 0.19 5.22
C PHE A 46 -8.98 -0.94 4.18
N ILE A 47 -8.15 -1.98 4.26
CA ILE A 47 -8.22 -3.14 3.35
C ILE A 47 -9.55 -3.87 3.47
N ALA A 48 -10.02 -4.08 4.71
CA ALA A 48 -11.30 -4.75 4.95
C ALA A 48 -12.50 -3.92 4.45
N LEU A 49 -12.38 -2.59 4.44
CA LEU A 49 -13.38 -1.70 3.83
C LEU A 49 -13.36 -1.81 2.31
N CYS A 50 -12.18 -1.80 1.67
CA CYS A 50 -12.04 -2.00 0.23
C CYS A 50 -12.57 -3.36 -0.24
N MET A 51 -12.32 -4.44 0.51
CA MET A 51 -12.82 -5.79 0.19
C MET A 51 -14.34 -5.92 0.27
N LYS A 52 -15.02 -5.02 0.99
CA LYS A 52 -16.49 -4.99 1.14
C LYS A 52 -17.18 -4.06 0.13
N ASP A 53 -16.41 -3.28 -0.63
CA ASP A 53 -16.95 -2.36 -1.63
C ASP A 53 -16.92 -3.03 -3.00
N ASP A 54 -18.11 -3.21 -3.58
CA ASP A 54 -18.33 -3.85 -4.88
C ASP A 54 -17.65 -3.12 -6.05
N SER A 55 -17.18 -1.89 -5.84
CA SER A 55 -16.38 -1.14 -6.82
C SER A 55 -15.01 -1.78 -7.08
N PHE A 56 -14.51 -2.59 -6.14
CA PHE A 56 -13.24 -3.29 -6.24
C PHE A 56 -13.46 -4.71 -6.72
N SER A 57 -12.59 -5.18 -7.62
CA SER A 57 -12.49 -6.60 -7.92
C SER A 57 -11.57 -7.29 -6.90
N ASN A 58 -11.36 -8.59 -7.04
CA ASN A 58 -10.44 -9.30 -6.16
C ASN A 58 -9.00 -8.76 -6.34
N PHE A 59 -8.41 -8.24 -5.27
CA PHE A 59 -7.07 -7.64 -5.28
C PHE A 59 -6.18 -8.20 -4.17
N MET A 60 -4.87 -8.17 -4.38
CA MET A 60 -3.88 -8.63 -3.40
C MET A 60 -3.56 -7.52 -2.39
N SER A 61 -3.44 -7.86 -1.10
CA SER A 61 -2.97 -6.92 -0.10
C SER A 61 -1.62 -7.33 0.46
N TYR A 62 -0.68 -6.39 0.52
CA TYR A 62 0.67 -6.60 1.04
C TYR A 62 0.98 -5.63 2.17
N HIS A 63 1.85 -6.07 3.09
CA HIS A 63 2.51 -5.17 4.02
C HIS A 63 3.73 -4.54 3.35
N CYS A 64 3.95 -3.25 3.58
CA CYS A 64 5.08 -2.53 3.02
C CYS A 64 6.38 -3.06 3.62
N ILE A 65 7.12 -3.85 2.83
CA ILE A 65 8.42 -4.41 3.21
C ILE A 65 9.41 -3.27 3.50
N ILE A 66 9.30 -2.13 2.83
CA ILE A 66 10.16 -0.96 3.05
C ILE A 66 9.95 -0.37 4.46
N HIS A 67 8.73 -0.42 5.00
CA HIS A 67 8.48 0.03 6.37
C HIS A 67 9.07 -0.95 7.40
N GLN A 68 8.96 -2.26 7.13
CA GLN A 68 9.62 -3.30 7.92
C GLN A 68 11.15 -3.16 7.85
N GLU A 69 11.69 -2.80 6.69
CA GLU A 69 13.11 -2.57 6.46
C GLU A 69 13.62 -1.38 7.29
N ALA A 70 12.96 -0.22 7.21
CA ALA A 70 13.31 0.96 7.99
C ALA A 70 13.21 0.73 9.51
N LEU A 71 12.29 -0.14 9.94
CA LEU A 71 12.15 -0.53 11.34
C LEU A 71 13.25 -1.52 11.76
N CYS A 72 13.60 -2.49 10.90
CA CYS A 72 14.63 -3.50 11.14
C CYS A 72 16.03 -2.87 11.23
N CYS A 73 16.36 -1.90 10.37
CA CYS A 73 17.59 -1.11 10.45
C CYS A 73 17.77 -0.38 11.80
N LYS A 74 16.68 -0.05 12.48
CA LYS A 74 16.74 0.59 13.81
C LYS A 74 16.92 -0.40 14.96
N ILE A 75 16.65 -1.69 14.73
CA ILE A 75 16.62 -2.72 15.78
C ILE A 75 17.82 -3.67 15.66
N LEU A 76 18.37 -3.91 14.46
CA LEU A 76 19.43 -4.90 14.24
C LEU A 76 20.60 -4.36 13.39
N PRO A 77 21.87 -4.75 13.69
CA PRO A 77 23.02 -4.44 12.86
C PRO A 77 23.10 -5.45 11.71
N VAL A 78 22.25 -5.30 10.69
CA VAL A 78 22.08 -6.30 9.62
C VAL A 78 22.42 -5.76 8.23
N GLU A 79 23.60 -5.17 8.05
CA GLU A 79 24.08 -4.70 6.73
C GLU A 79 23.99 -5.76 5.62
N ARG A 80 24.15 -7.05 5.97
CA ARG A 80 24.26 -8.14 5.01
C ARG A 80 22.90 -8.66 4.52
N VAL A 81 21.88 -8.68 5.38
CA VAL A 81 20.52 -9.13 5.02
C VAL A 81 19.77 -8.04 4.26
N MET A 82 19.99 -6.77 4.63
CA MET A 82 19.29 -5.64 4.04
C MET A 82 19.66 -5.41 2.57
N LYS A 83 20.89 -5.72 2.16
CA LYS A 83 21.33 -5.67 0.74
C LYS A 83 20.57 -6.62 -0.19
N ILE A 84 20.08 -7.75 0.33
CA ILE A 84 19.34 -8.74 -0.47
C ILE A 84 17.88 -8.29 -0.62
N VAL A 85 17.29 -7.82 0.49
CA VAL A 85 15.89 -7.37 0.53
C VAL A 85 15.70 -6.08 -0.26
N THR A 86 16.63 -5.12 -0.19
CA THR A 86 16.60 -3.87 -0.98
C THR A 86 16.69 -4.09 -2.48
N LYS A 87 17.58 -4.99 -2.92
CA LYS A 87 17.68 -5.33 -4.35
C LYS A 87 16.38 -5.93 -4.88
N GLN A 88 15.70 -6.74 -4.07
CA GLN A 88 14.47 -7.40 -4.46
C GLN A 88 13.25 -6.48 -4.34
N SER A 89 13.21 -5.57 -3.36
CA SER A 89 12.13 -4.58 -3.20
C SER A 89 12.18 -3.47 -4.26
N ILE A 90 13.37 -2.98 -4.63
CA ILE A 90 13.55 -2.06 -5.77
C ILE A 90 13.11 -2.72 -7.08
N LEU A 91 13.48 -3.99 -7.28
CA LEU A 91 13.06 -4.75 -8.47
C LEU A 91 11.54 -4.96 -8.53
N PHE A 92 10.87 -5.18 -7.39
CA PHE A 92 9.41 -5.31 -7.34
C PHE A 92 8.67 -3.97 -7.52
N ALA A 93 9.24 -2.85 -7.07
CA ALA A 93 8.69 -1.52 -7.34
C ALA A 93 8.72 -1.20 -8.85
N GLN A 94 9.72 -1.70 -9.59
CA GLN A 94 9.77 -1.59 -11.06
C GLN A 94 8.82 -2.54 -11.79
N LEU A 95 8.38 -3.63 -11.17
CA LEU A 95 7.44 -4.59 -11.80
C LEU A 95 5.95 -4.25 -11.58
N LEU A 96 5.63 -3.27 -10.72
CA LEU A 96 4.26 -2.75 -10.58
C LEU A 96 3.91 -1.63 -11.57
N CYS A 97 4.81 -1.30 -12.50
CA CYS A 97 4.58 -0.33 -13.57
C CYS A 97 4.92 -0.95 -14.95
N ASN A 98 4.18 -1.98 -15.34
CA ASN A 98 4.09 -2.42 -16.75
C ASN A 98 2.82 -1.86 -17.44
N THR A 99 2.40 -0.65 -17.06
CA THR A 99 1.52 0.17 -17.88
C THR A 99 2.24 1.48 -18.14
N ASP A 100 2.63 1.69 -19.39
CA ASP A 100 3.35 2.82 -19.97
C ASP A 100 3.37 4.10 -19.12
N PHE A 101 4.53 4.38 -18.50
CA PHE A 101 4.92 5.75 -18.19
C PHE A 101 5.91 6.24 -19.25
N SER A 102 5.45 6.26 -20.51
CA SER A 102 6.09 7.06 -21.54
C SER A 102 5.70 8.53 -21.34
N ARG A 103 6.49 9.27 -20.54
CA ARG A 103 7.16 10.53 -20.90
C ARG A 103 7.58 11.34 -19.67
N PRO A 104 8.74 12.02 -19.73
CA PRO A 104 9.27 12.84 -18.66
C PRO A 104 8.75 14.28 -18.74
N CYS A 105 8.51 14.88 -17.58
CA CYS A 105 8.66 16.30 -17.30
C CYS A 105 9.04 16.47 -15.84
#